data_AF-A0A2G6P858-F1
#
_entry.id   AF-A0A2G6P858-F1
#
_cell.length_a   1.000
_cell.length_b   1.000
_cell.length_c   1.000
_cell.angle_alpha   90.00
_cell.angle_beta   90.00
_cell.angle_gamma   90.00
#
_symmetry.space_group_name_H-M   'P 1'
#
loop_
_entity.id
_entity.type
_entity.pdbx_description
1 polymer ?
#
loop_
_entity_poly.entity_id
_entity_poly.type
_entity_poly.pdbx_seq_one_letter_code
_entity_poly.pdbx_strand_id
1 'polypeptide(L)'
;MTMSGPRLRSLIRQAERAKEAGKLAAAEQSYREILAAVPDSAEAWLGLARLLKDEKAKEEAYLQVLAIDEADQAAQIELARLRGEPVPEFEEEVGMPNPEDAAVSSPDWMTAMTIPQSFRMPPPEGETAVSKPTVPPDPPPVKAVKEYELYCYRHPDRVTALRCYSCNRPICSSCTNKTPVGYICPECKHEAEDKFFSASTLDYIIVGVLSFILSLIAGGIVVRLGGSFMMILIILFVGGAVGGFIAKLSMRVIGGRRGRYLPHLVALMVVLGVVIPALPYLLLALVGGFSALFGLLVPGIYAFIASSAAYYWMR
;
A
#
# COMPACT_ATOMS: atom_id res chain seq x y z
N MET A 1 22.04 1.45 17.24
CA MET A 1 21.80 1.29 15.79
C MET A 1 21.06 2.52 15.32
N THR A 2 21.73 3.46 14.64
CA THR A 2 21.09 4.71 14.18
C THR A 2 20.19 4.40 13.00
N MET A 3 18.89 4.69 13.13
CA MET A 3 17.92 4.53 12.04
C MET A 3 18.26 5.50 10.89
N SER A 4 18.35 5.00 9.65
CA SER A 4 18.63 5.83 8.47
C SER A 4 17.49 6.83 8.22
N GLY A 5 17.80 8.07 7.83
CA GLY A 5 16.82 9.15 7.59
C GLY A 5 15.63 8.79 6.67
N PRO A 6 15.81 8.05 5.55
CA PRO A 6 14.69 7.58 4.73
C PRO A 6 13.75 6.63 5.47
N ARG A 7 14.29 5.77 6.35
CA ARG A 7 13.51 4.81 7.13
C ARG A 7 12.71 5.53 8.22
N LEU A 8 13.30 6.51 8.90
CA LEU A 8 12.59 7.35 9.88
C LEU A 8 11.38 8.05 9.24
N ARG A 9 11.57 8.74 8.12
CA ARG A 9 10.47 9.39 7.36
C ARG A 9 9.36 8.43 6.94
N SER A 10 9.72 7.19 6.60
CA SER A 10 8.71 6.18 6.25
C SER A 10 7.85 5.76 7.45
N LEU A 11 8.46 5.63 8.64
CA LEU A 11 7.77 5.24 9.87
C LEU A 11 6.88 6.37 10.40
N ILE A 12 7.35 7.62 10.35
CA ILE A 12 6.53 8.79 10.72
C ILE A 12 5.27 8.86 9.85
N ARG A 13 5.40 8.70 8.52
CA ARG A 13 4.24 8.66 7.62
C ARG A 13 3.28 7.50 7.90
N GLN A 14 3.79 6.36 8.37
CA GLN A 14 2.94 5.24 8.75
C GLN A 14 2.15 5.54 10.03
N ALA A 15 2.79 6.14 11.03
CA ALA A 15 2.14 6.58 12.27
C ALA A 15 1.06 7.64 11.99
N GLU A 16 1.33 8.57 11.08
CA GLU A 16 0.36 9.61 10.69
C GLU A 16 -0.88 9.04 10.02
N ARG A 17 -0.73 8.06 9.12
CA ARG A 17 -1.87 7.33 8.55
C ARG A 17 -2.68 6.58 9.59
N ALA A 18 -2.04 6.02 10.61
CA ALA A 18 -2.75 5.36 11.70
C ALA A 18 -3.59 6.36 12.51
N LYS A 19 -3.09 7.58 12.69
CA LYS A 19 -3.83 8.68 13.31
C LYS A 19 -5.01 9.12 12.45
N GLU A 20 -4.82 9.35 11.15
CA GLU A 20 -5.89 9.70 10.20
C GLU A 20 -7.00 8.64 10.13
N ALA A 21 -6.64 7.35 10.28
CA ALA A 21 -7.58 6.25 10.37
C ALA A 21 -8.34 6.16 11.71
N GLY A 22 -8.14 7.12 12.64
CA GLY A 22 -8.77 7.17 13.96
C GLY A 22 -8.19 6.19 14.99
N LYS A 23 -7.09 5.49 14.68
CA LYS A 23 -6.46 4.50 15.58
C LYS A 23 -5.42 5.18 16.48
N LEU A 24 -5.88 6.07 17.36
CA LEU A 24 -5.02 6.93 18.18
C LEU A 24 -4.05 6.14 19.08
N ALA A 25 -4.49 5.04 19.70
CA ALA A 25 -3.63 4.21 20.55
C ALA A 25 -2.48 3.54 19.78
N ALA A 26 -2.76 3.10 18.55
CA ALA A 26 -1.73 2.48 17.69
C ALA A 26 -0.74 3.55 17.17
N ALA A 27 -1.22 4.75 16.89
CA ALA A 27 -0.38 5.88 16.50
C ALA A 27 0.55 6.29 17.65
N GLU A 28 0.02 6.40 18.88
CA GLU A 28 0.82 6.73 20.06
C GLU A 28 1.95 5.71 20.28
N GLN A 29 1.64 4.42 20.22
CA GLN A 29 2.64 3.36 20.35
C GLN A 29 3.71 3.47 19.25
N SER A 30 3.30 3.73 18.00
CA SER A 30 4.23 3.88 16.88
C SER A 30 5.20 5.06 17.10
N TYR A 31 4.71 6.19 17.61
CA TYR A 31 5.57 7.34 17.93
C TYR A 31 6.55 7.03 19.06
N ARG A 32 6.12 6.34 20.12
CA ARG A 32 7.01 5.92 21.22
C ARG A 32 8.10 4.96 20.74
N GLU A 33 7.78 4.02 19.86
CA GLU A 33 8.75 3.11 19.25
C GLU A 33 9.78 3.85 18.38
N ILE A 34 9.33 4.87 17.62
CA ILE A 34 10.23 5.73 16.84
C ILE A 34 11.19 6.49 17.75
N LEU A 35 10.67 7.10 18.83
CA LEU A 35 11.45 7.88 19.78
C LEU A 35 12.43 7.02 20.59
N ALA A 36 12.10 5.76 20.87
CA ALA A 36 13.03 4.82 21.48
C ALA A 36 14.26 4.53 20.59
N ALA A 37 14.11 4.63 19.26
CA ALA A 37 15.20 4.43 18.30
C ALA A 37 15.92 5.73 17.93
N VAL A 38 15.20 6.86 17.90
CA VAL A 38 15.71 8.19 17.55
C VAL A 38 15.09 9.22 18.49
N PRO A 39 15.74 9.56 19.61
CA PRO A 39 15.20 10.52 20.58
C PRO A 39 15.20 11.97 20.06
N ASP A 40 16.11 12.31 19.15
CA ASP A 40 16.33 13.68 18.64
C ASP A 40 15.42 14.04 17.45
N SER A 41 14.20 13.48 17.40
CA SER A 41 13.27 13.69 16.29
C SER A 41 12.11 14.63 16.69
N ALA A 42 12.23 15.92 16.36
CA ALA A 42 11.21 16.94 16.64
C ALA A 42 9.81 16.55 16.08
N GLU A 43 9.74 16.11 14.82
CA GLU A 43 8.48 15.68 14.17
C GLU A 43 7.77 14.53 14.92
N ALA A 44 8.54 13.61 15.52
CA ALA A 44 7.98 12.45 16.23
C ALA A 44 7.46 12.85 17.62
N TRP A 45 8.16 13.74 18.31
CA TRP A 45 7.69 14.33 19.57
C TRP A 45 6.43 15.16 19.37
N LEU A 46 6.33 15.96 18.30
CA LEU A 46 5.12 16.70 17.93
C LEU A 46 3.93 15.76 17.68
N GLY A 47 4.16 14.71 16.90
CA GLY A 47 3.15 13.70 16.59
C GLY A 47 2.61 13.01 17.86
N LEU A 48 3.50 12.71 18.80
CA LEU A 48 3.15 12.14 20.11
C LEU A 48 2.38 13.13 20.99
N ALA A 49 2.87 14.37 21.11
CA ALA A 49 2.27 15.41 21.96
C ALA A 49 0.79 15.66 21.62
N ARG A 50 0.44 15.67 20.33
CA ARG A 50 -0.95 15.86 19.87
C ARG A 50 -1.90 14.72 20.28
N LEU A 51 -1.37 13.55 20.64
CA LEU A 51 -2.15 12.37 21.01
C LEU A 51 -2.29 12.21 22.54
N LEU A 52 -1.40 12.81 23.32
CA LEU A 52 -1.41 12.70 24.77
C LEU A 52 -2.65 13.38 25.36
N LYS A 53 -3.33 12.67 26.27
CA LYS A 53 -4.51 13.17 26.98
C LYS A 53 -4.15 13.96 28.23
N ASP A 54 -3.05 13.59 28.89
CA ASP A 54 -2.60 14.24 30.11
C ASP A 54 -1.90 15.56 29.76
N GLU A 55 -2.41 16.67 30.30
CA GLU A 55 -1.89 18.02 30.02
C GLU A 55 -0.41 18.16 30.40
N LYS A 56 0.01 17.58 31.54
CA LYS A 56 1.40 17.60 31.98
C LYS A 56 2.35 16.85 31.03
N ALA A 57 1.95 15.65 30.61
CA ALA A 57 2.75 14.85 29.68
C ALA A 57 2.81 15.51 28.29
N LYS A 58 1.73 16.20 27.89
CA LYS A 58 1.66 16.97 26.65
C LYS A 58 2.59 18.18 26.68
N GLU A 59 2.64 18.89 27.81
CA GLU A 59 3.58 20.00 28.04
C GLU A 59 5.03 19.54 27.96
N GLU A 60 5.38 18.45 28.64
CA GLU A 60 6.72 17.85 28.60
C GLU A 60 7.12 17.47 27.17
N ALA A 61 6.20 16.87 26.41
CA ALA A 61 6.46 16.48 25.03
C ALA A 61 6.72 17.70 24.11
N TYR A 62 5.99 18.81 24.27
CA TYR A 62 6.29 20.04 23.51
C TYR A 62 7.60 20.70 23.93
N LEU A 63 7.97 20.62 25.21
CA LEU A 63 9.29 21.08 25.65
C LEU A 63 10.43 20.25 25.01
N GLN A 64 10.23 18.95 24.80
CA GLN A 64 11.19 18.13 24.05
C GLN A 64 11.30 18.55 22.58
N VAL A 65 10.21 18.99 21.95
CA VAL A 65 10.26 19.52 20.58
C VAL A 65 11.12 20.77 20.53
N LEU A 66 10.86 21.73 21.41
CA LEU A 66 11.59 23.00 21.46
C LEU A 66 13.06 22.81 21.84
N ALA A 67 13.40 21.75 22.58
CA ALA A 67 14.79 21.40 22.87
C ALA A 67 15.56 20.91 21.62
N ILE A 68 14.87 20.40 20.61
CA ILE A 68 15.46 19.92 19.35
C ILE A 68 15.40 21.01 18.28
N ASP A 69 14.25 21.68 18.16
CA ASP A 69 13.99 22.76 17.21
C ASP A 69 13.33 23.93 17.94
N GLU A 70 14.14 24.91 18.34
CA GLU A 70 13.69 26.11 19.06
C GLU A 70 12.73 26.96 18.21
N ALA A 71 12.79 26.86 16.87
CA ALA A 71 12.02 27.70 15.96
C ALA A 71 10.66 27.10 15.55
N ASP A 72 10.30 25.92 16.06
CA ASP A 72 9.04 25.28 15.69
C ASP A 72 7.81 26.04 16.23
N GLN A 73 7.15 26.75 15.32
CA GLN A 73 5.95 27.55 15.61
C GLN A 73 4.81 26.69 16.16
N ALA A 74 4.67 25.44 15.70
CA ALA A 74 3.56 24.58 16.11
C ALA A 74 3.65 24.21 17.60
N ALA A 75 4.85 23.88 18.08
CA ALA A 75 5.09 23.62 19.50
C ALA A 75 4.90 24.88 20.36
N GLN A 76 5.40 26.05 19.92
CA GLN A 76 5.27 27.29 20.67
C GLN A 76 3.82 27.73 20.85
N ILE A 77 3.01 27.67 19.80
CA ILE A 77 1.58 28.02 19.85
C ILE A 77 0.82 27.11 20.81
N GLU A 78 1.03 25.80 20.71
CA GLU A 78 0.33 24.82 21.55
C GLU A 78 0.78 24.88 23.02
N LEU A 79 2.06 25.13 23.27
CA LEU A 79 2.58 25.33 24.62
C LEU A 79 2.02 26.61 25.26
N ALA A 80 1.97 27.71 24.51
CA ALA A 80 1.36 28.96 24.99
C ALA A 80 -0.13 28.78 25.33
N ARG A 81 -0.88 28.03 24.49
CA ARG A 81 -2.28 27.67 24.78
C ARG A 81 -2.42 26.86 26.06
N LEU A 82 -1.54 25.88 26.28
CA LEU A 82 -1.57 25.03 27.49
C LEU A 82 -1.24 25.83 28.77
N ARG A 83 -0.35 26.81 28.69
CA ARG A 83 0.06 27.65 29.82
C ARG A 83 -0.83 28.87 30.05
N GLY A 84 -1.74 29.17 29.12
CA GLY A 84 -2.56 30.39 29.15
C GLY A 84 -1.74 31.67 28.91
N GLU A 85 -0.59 31.54 28.27
CA GLU A 85 0.29 32.64 27.87
C GLU A 85 -0.20 33.25 26.53
N PRO A 86 0.07 34.55 26.26
CA PRO A 86 -0.29 35.15 24.98
C PRO A 86 0.42 34.40 23.84
N VAL A 87 -0.35 33.96 22.85
CA VAL A 87 0.17 33.20 21.70
C VAL A 87 1.10 34.14 20.90
N PRO A 88 2.37 33.77 20.68
CA PRO A 88 3.27 34.56 19.84
C PRO A 88 2.72 34.61 18.42
N GLU A 89 2.53 35.84 17.91
CA GLU A 89 2.02 36.10 16.57
C GLU A 89 3.19 35.96 15.58
N PHE A 90 3.28 34.83 14.90
CA PHE A 90 4.25 34.62 13.83
C PHE A 90 3.68 35.19 12.54
N GLU A 91 4.46 36.03 11.85
CA GLU A 91 4.14 36.44 10.48
C GLU A 91 4.09 35.18 9.61
N GLU A 92 2.89 34.86 9.11
CA GLU A 92 2.63 33.73 8.23
C GLU A 92 3.45 33.95 6.95
N GLU A 93 4.59 33.27 6.80
CA GLU A 93 5.26 33.18 5.50
C GLU A 93 4.26 32.51 4.55
N VAL A 94 3.59 33.34 3.75
CA VAL A 94 2.59 32.93 2.75
C VAL A 94 3.29 32.00 1.77
N GLY A 95 3.24 30.71 2.06
CA GLY A 95 3.53 29.66 1.09
C GLY A 95 2.68 29.91 -0.14
N MET A 96 3.30 29.87 -1.32
CA MET A 96 2.62 30.06 -2.59
C MET A 96 1.28 29.32 -2.60
N PRO A 97 0.16 29.99 -2.94
CA PRO A 97 -1.16 29.39 -2.88
C PRO A 97 -1.18 28.08 -3.68
N ASN A 98 -1.77 27.05 -3.08
CA ASN A 98 -1.99 25.75 -3.70
C ASN A 98 -2.77 25.99 -5.01
N PRO A 99 -2.28 25.55 -6.19
CA PRO A 99 -2.93 25.81 -7.47
C PRO A 99 -4.37 25.27 -7.56
N GLU A 100 -4.76 24.40 -6.63
CA GLU A 100 -6.09 23.80 -6.52
C GLU A 100 -7.14 24.79 -5.95
N ASP A 101 -6.73 25.72 -5.08
CA ASP A 101 -7.63 26.70 -4.44
C ASP A 101 -7.88 27.93 -5.34
N ALA A 102 -7.03 28.15 -6.34
CA ALA A 102 -7.17 29.23 -7.32
C ALA A 102 -8.30 28.99 -8.36
N ALA A 103 -8.90 27.80 -8.38
CA ALA A 103 -9.87 27.41 -9.40
C ALA A 103 -11.31 27.93 -9.17
N VAL A 104 -11.58 28.65 -8.06
CA VAL A 104 -12.97 29.02 -7.66
C VAL A 104 -13.29 30.51 -7.83
N SER A 105 -12.35 31.36 -8.27
CA SER A 105 -12.67 32.76 -8.62
C SER A 105 -12.38 33.06 -10.09
N SER A 106 -13.35 33.73 -10.71
CA SER A 106 -13.47 33.97 -12.15
C SER A 106 -12.23 34.58 -12.80
N PRO A 107 -11.95 34.24 -14.07
CA PRO A 107 -10.73 34.66 -14.76
C PRO A 107 -10.78 36.13 -15.24
N ASP A 108 -10.17 37.04 -14.47
CA ASP A 108 -9.65 38.32 -14.96
C ASP A 108 -8.10 38.30 -15.01
N TRP A 109 -7.51 37.12 -15.25
CA TRP A 109 -6.05 36.96 -15.37
C TRP A 109 -5.46 37.65 -16.61
N MET A 110 -6.29 38.06 -17.58
CA MET A 110 -5.85 38.87 -18.71
C MET A 110 -5.46 40.30 -18.31
N THR A 111 -5.96 40.82 -17.19
CA THR A 111 -5.71 42.19 -16.73
C THR A 111 -4.59 42.27 -15.67
N ALA A 112 -4.22 41.13 -15.06
CA ALA A 112 -3.19 41.06 -14.02
C ALA A 112 -1.77 40.81 -14.58
N MET A 113 -1.61 40.64 -15.89
CA MET A 113 -0.34 40.34 -16.56
C MET A 113 0.49 41.60 -16.89
N THR A 114 0.37 42.67 -16.10
CA THR A 114 1.32 43.78 -16.11
C THR A 114 2.30 43.62 -14.97
N ILE A 115 3.48 43.08 -15.29
CA ILE A 115 4.65 43.15 -14.43
C ILE A 115 4.91 44.63 -14.11
N PRO A 116 4.95 45.08 -12.84
CA PRO A 116 5.27 46.46 -12.51
C PRO A 116 6.67 46.81 -13.04
N GLN A 117 6.79 47.95 -13.74
CA GLN A 117 8.02 48.39 -14.40
C GLN A 117 9.21 48.64 -13.45
N SER A 118 9.04 48.48 -12.14
CA SER A 118 10.09 48.63 -11.13
C SER A 118 11.10 47.49 -11.12
N PHE A 119 10.83 46.36 -11.77
CA PHE A 119 11.77 45.25 -11.93
C PHE A 119 12.54 45.31 -13.25
N ARG A 120 12.95 46.51 -13.69
CA ARG A 120 13.88 46.69 -14.80
C ARG A 120 15.27 46.90 -14.23
N MET A 121 16.09 45.86 -14.25
CA MET A 121 17.50 45.91 -13.88
C MET A 121 18.21 46.96 -14.77
N PRO A 122 18.98 47.91 -14.20
CA PRO A 122 19.69 48.90 -15.00
C PRO A 122 20.75 48.21 -15.88
N PRO A 123 20.99 48.71 -17.10
CA PRO A 123 21.99 48.14 -18.01
C PRO A 123 23.38 48.22 -17.36
N PRO A 124 24.24 47.19 -17.51
CA PRO A 124 25.59 47.25 -16.99
C PRO A 124 26.37 48.34 -17.75
N GLU A 125 26.67 49.43 -17.04
CA GLU A 125 27.64 50.42 -17.50
C GLU A 125 29.03 49.80 -17.43
N GLY A 126 29.64 49.60 -18.59
CA GLY A 126 31.02 49.11 -18.70
C GLY A 126 31.14 47.91 -19.61
N GLU A 127 30.98 48.14 -20.92
CA GLU A 127 31.56 47.29 -21.95
C GLU A 127 33.09 47.34 -21.83
N THR A 128 33.65 46.58 -20.91
CA THR A 128 35.01 46.10 -21.10
C THR A 128 34.90 44.85 -21.96
N ALA A 129 35.45 44.96 -23.17
CA ALA A 129 35.52 43.89 -24.16
C ALA A 129 35.99 42.59 -23.50
N VAL A 130 35.07 41.65 -23.28
CA VAL A 130 35.39 40.29 -22.90
C VAL A 130 36.10 39.67 -24.10
N SER A 131 37.43 39.64 -24.02
CA SER A 131 38.27 38.93 -24.99
C SER A 131 37.81 37.49 -25.06
N LYS A 132 37.42 37.07 -26.27
CA LYS A 132 37.13 35.70 -26.70
C LYS A 132 38.02 34.70 -25.93
N PRO A 133 37.47 33.69 -25.24
CA PRO A 133 38.29 32.66 -24.62
C PRO A 133 39.05 31.91 -25.73
N THR A 134 40.36 32.14 -25.82
CA THR A 134 41.26 31.31 -26.63
C THR A 134 41.28 29.92 -26.01
N VAL A 135 40.60 28.98 -26.66
CA VAL A 135 40.75 27.54 -26.40
C VAL A 135 42.22 27.18 -26.69
N PRO A 136 43.01 26.75 -25.69
CA PRO A 136 44.35 26.26 -25.96
C PRO A 136 44.27 24.99 -26.82
N PRO A 137 45.12 24.83 -27.85
CA PRO A 137 45.18 23.59 -28.59
C PRO A 137 45.77 22.50 -27.68
N ASP A 138 45.08 21.36 -27.69
CA ASP A 138 45.46 20.08 -27.10
C ASP A 138 45.31 19.97 -25.56
N PRO A 139 44.15 19.47 -25.06
CA PRO A 139 44.13 18.93 -23.72
C PRO A 139 45.13 17.76 -23.63
N PRO A 140 45.92 17.66 -22.54
CA PRO A 140 46.81 16.51 -22.34
C PRO A 140 45.99 15.22 -22.38
N PRO A 141 46.57 14.09 -22.83
CA PRO A 141 45.84 12.83 -22.94
C PRO A 141 45.24 12.47 -21.59
N VAL A 142 43.93 12.71 -21.45
CA VAL A 142 43.16 12.29 -20.30
C VAL A 142 43.26 10.77 -20.33
N LYS A 143 44.08 10.22 -19.42
CA LYS A 143 44.30 8.77 -19.29
C LYS A 143 42.92 8.12 -19.28
N ALA A 144 42.69 7.24 -20.27
CA ALA A 144 41.44 6.55 -20.46
C ALA A 144 40.90 6.06 -19.12
N VAL A 145 39.77 6.64 -18.70
CA VAL A 145 38.97 6.08 -17.61
C VAL A 145 38.69 4.65 -18.06
N LYS A 146 39.21 3.66 -17.32
CA LYS A 146 38.94 2.24 -17.63
C LYS A 146 37.43 2.06 -17.63
N GLU A 147 36.86 1.92 -18.81
CA GLU A 147 35.46 1.61 -19.01
C GLU A 147 35.26 0.21 -18.45
N TYR A 148 34.78 0.13 -17.20
CA TYR A 148 34.49 -1.14 -16.57
C TYR A 148 33.22 -1.67 -17.24
N GLU A 149 33.39 -2.52 -18.24
CA GLU A 149 32.29 -3.26 -18.84
C GLU A 149 31.62 -4.09 -17.74
N LEU A 150 30.39 -3.72 -17.40
CA LEU A 150 29.58 -4.49 -16.46
C LEU A 150 28.82 -5.53 -17.25
N TYR A 151 28.84 -6.77 -16.78
CA TYR A 151 28.06 -7.85 -17.37
C TYR A 151 26.79 -8.10 -16.57
N CYS A 152 25.72 -8.53 -17.25
CA CYS A 152 24.49 -8.86 -16.57
C CYS A 152 24.70 -10.02 -15.59
N TYR A 153 24.21 -9.89 -14.37
CA TYR A 153 24.34 -10.95 -13.35
C TYR A 153 23.76 -12.31 -13.79
N ARG A 154 22.80 -12.34 -14.72
CA ARG A 154 22.15 -13.53 -15.25
C ARG A 154 22.66 -13.95 -16.64
N HIS A 155 23.27 -13.03 -17.37
CA HIS A 155 23.81 -13.25 -18.71
C HIS A 155 25.23 -12.67 -18.78
N PRO A 156 26.26 -13.47 -18.46
CA PRO A 156 27.65 -12.99 -18.44
C PRO A 156 28.14 -12.56 -19.83
N ASP A 157 27.51 -13.03 -20.91
CA ASP A 157 27.90 -12.69 -22.28
C ASP A 157 27.41 -11.30 -22.75
N ARG A 158 26.65 -10.57 -21.92
CA ARG A 158 26.05 -9.29 -22.30
C ARG A 158 26.56 -8.15 -21.44
N VAL A 159 27.26 -7.20 -22.08
CA VAL A 159 27.62 -5.91 -21.49
C VAL A 159 26.37 -5.06 -21.27
N THR A 160 26.28 -4.39 -20.12
CA THR A 160 25.13 -3.58 -19.75
C THR A 160 25.55 -2.33 -18.98
N ALA A 161 24.87 -1.21 -19.24
CA ALA A 161 24.99 0.01 -18.44
C ALA A 161 23.83 0.16 -17.42
N LEU A 162 22.84 -0.73 -17.47
CA LEU A 162 21.62 -0.67 -16.67
C LEU A 162 21.84 -1.36 -15.31
N ARG A 163 21.32 -0.75 -14.24
CA ARG A 163 21.38 -1.28 -12.87
C ARG A 163 20.00 -1.28 -12.24
N CYS A 164 19.75 -2.27 -11.39
CA CYS A 164 18.52 -2.32 -10.59
C CYS A 164 18.52 -1.20 -9.55
N TYR A 165 17.47 -0.38 -9.46
CA TYR A 165 17.43 0.71 -8.47
C TYR A 165 17.41 0.22 -7.01
N SER A 166 16.93 -1.00 -6.76
CA SER A 166 16.78 -1.55 -5.40
C SER A 166 18.05 -2.22 -4.87
N CYS A 167 18.83 -2.87 -5.73
CA CYS A 167 20.03 -3.63 -5.32
C CYS A 167 21.31 -3.23 -6.06
N ASN A 168 21.25 -2.27 -6.98
CA ASN A 168 22.36 -1.76 -7.80
C ASN A 168 23.14 -2.79 -8.65
N ARG A 169 22.63 -4.03 -8.74
CA ARG A 169 23.21 -5.08 -9.58
C ARG A 169 23.04 -4.78 -11.08
N PRO A 170 24.05 -5.06 -11.92
CA PRO A 170 23.98 -4.85 -13.36
C PRO A 170 22.98 -5.83 -14.01
N ILE A 171 22.07 -5.29 -14.81
CA ILE A 171 20.99 -6.03 -15.48
C ILE A 171 20.97 -5.69 -16.97
N CYS A 172 20.61 -6.64 -17.83
CA CYS A 172 20.41 -6.36 -19.25
C CYS A 172 18.97 -5.91 -19.53
N SER A 173 18.75 -5.29 -20.68
CA SER A 173 17.42 -4.86 -21.15
C SER A 173 16.40 -5.98 -21.28
N SER A 174 16.84 -7.25 -21.44
CA SER A 174 15.95 -8.41 -21.49
C SER A 174 15.57 -8.96 -20.11
N CYS A 175 16.36 -8.68 -19.07
CA CYS A 175 16.08 -9.14 -17.71
C CYS A 175 15.36 -8.09 -16.85
N THR A 176 15.25 -6.85 -17.32
CA THR A 176 14.65 -5.77 -16.53
C THR A 176 13.12 -5.77 -16.60
N ASN A 177 12.47 -5.49 -15.47
CA ASN A 177 11.08 -5.04 -15.45
C ASN A 177 11.05 -3.51 -15.37
N LYS A 178 10.16 -2.88 -16.14
CA LYS A 178 9.95 -1.42 -16.11
C LYS A 178 8.99 -1.08 -14.97
N THR A 179 9.39 -0.16 -14.11
CA THR A 179 8.54 0.46 -13.09
C THR A 179 8.53 1.98 -13.31
N PRO A 180 7.53 2.72 -12.79
CA PRO A 180 7.46 4.18 -12.97
C PRO A 180 8.67 4.92 -12.38
N VAL A 181 9.41 4.29 -11.46
CA VAL A 181 10.61 4.86 -10.82
C VAL A 181 11.92 4.36 -11.44
N GLY A 182 11.88 3.48 -12.45
CA GLY A 182 13.07 3.00 -13.16
C GLY A 182 13.04 1.51 -13.52
N TYR A 183 14.21 0.87 -13.41
CA TYR A 183 14.44 -0.51 -13.79
C TYR A 183 14.66 -1.39 -12.56
N ILE A 184 13.91 -2.48 -12.44
CA ILE A 184 14.03 -3.43 -11.32
C ILE A 184 14.39 -4.84 -11.83
N CYS A 185 15.27 -5.52 -11.10
CA CYS A 185 15.59 -6.92 -11.35
C CYS A 185 14.43 -7.84 -10.88
N PRO A 186 14.29 -9.04 -11.46
CA PRO A 186 13.19 -9.95 -11.12
C PRO A 186 13.22 -10.40 -9.66
N GLU A 187 14.41 -10.58 -9.06
CA GLU A 187 14.53 -10.95 -7.64
C GLU A 187 14.01 -9.86 -6.71
N CYS A 188 14.41 -8.59 -6.91
CA CYS A 188 13.89 -7.48 -6.10
C CYS A 188 12.40 -7.22 -6.36
N LYS A 189 11.89 -7.56 -7.54
CA LYS A 189 10.45 -7.52 -7.83
C LYS A 189 9.71 -8.59 -7.03
N HIS A 190 10.21 -9.84 -7.01
CA HIS A 190 9.62 -10.91 -6.21
C HIS A 190 9.66 -10.60 -4.72
N GLU A 191 10.78 -10.08 -4.21
CA GLU A 191 10.87 -9.72 -2.79
C GLU A 191 9.96 -8.52 -2.42
N ALA A 192 9.76 -7.58 -3.35
CA ALA A 192 8.76 -6.53 -3.18
C ALA A 192 7.33 -7.11 -3.17
N GLU A 193 7.02 -8.05 -4.05
CA GLU A 193 5.75 -8.79 -4.06
C GLU A 193 5.55 -9.59 -2.76
N ASP A 194 6.56 -10.30 -2.29
CA ASP A 194 6.50 -11.16 -1.10
C ASP A 194 6.24 -10.36 0.19
N LYS A 195 6.73 -9.12 0.28
CA LYS A 195 6.39 -8.21 1.39
C LYS A 195 4.90 -7.84 1.43
N PHE A 196 4.23 -7.77 0.28
CA PHE A 196 2.77 -7.60 0.21
C PHE A 196 2.01 -8.92 0.39
N PHE A 197 2.65 -10.06 0.13
CA PHE A 197 2.09 -11.40 0.31
C PHE A 197 2.55 -12.08 1.61
N SER A 198 2.49 -11.37 2.75
CA SER A 198 2.65 -11.98 4.09
C SER A 198 1.37 -12.68 4.57
N ALA A 199 0.80 -13.55 3.73
CA ALA A 199 -0.24 -14.48 4.16
C ALA A 199 0.44 -15.57 5.00
N SER A 200 0.17 -15.57 6.30
CA SER A 200 0.71 -16.59 7.21
C SER A 200 0.14 -17.95 6.82
N THR A 201 0.90 -19.03 7.00
CA THR A 201 0.38 -20.40 6.83
C THR A 201 -0.88 -20.63 7.68
N LEU A 202 -0.97 -19.95 8.83
CA LEU A 202 -2.16 -19.95 9.69
C LEU A 202 -3.39 -19.33 9.02
N ASP A 203 -3.23 -18.27 8.23
CA ASP A 203 -4.36 -17.64 7.52
C ASP A 203 -4.94 -18.61 6.49
N TYR A 204 -4.10 -19.35 5.76
CA TYR A 204 -4.56 -20.37 4.82
C TYR A 204 -5.32 -21.51 5.51
N ILE A 205 -4.85 -21.96 6.67
CA ILE A 205 -5.53 -23.03 7.45
C ILE A 205 -6.86 -22.52 8.00
N ILE A 206 -6.89 -21.34 8.63
CA ILE A 206 -8.12 -20.76 9.21
C ILE A 206 -9.19 -20.59 8.13
N VAL A 207 -8.81 -20.05 6.96
CA VAL A 207 -9.73 -19.81 5.85
C VAL A 207 -10.21 -21.11 5.24
N GLY A 208 -9.31 -22.08 5.07
CA GLY A 208 -9.64 -23.40 4.55
C GLY A 208 -10.68 -24.08 5.43
N VAL A 209 -10.41 -24.16 6.73
CA VAL A 209 -11.30 -24.78 7.72
C VAL A 209 -12.64 -24.06 7.80
N LEU A 210 -12.64 -22.72 7.88
CA LEU A 210 -13.88 -21.94 7.95
C LEU A 210 -14.74 -22.13 6.71
N SER A 211 -14.14 -22.01 5.52
CA SER A 211 -14.86 -22.15 4.24
C SER A 211 -15.41 -23.57 4.08
N PHE A 212 -14.63 -24.57 4.48
CA PHE A 212 -15.05 -25.96 4.47
C PHE A 212 -16.23 -26.22 5.40
N ILE A 213 -16.19 -25.74 6.65
CA ILE A 213 -17.30 -25.91 7.61
C ILE A 213 -18.59 -25.24 7.09
N LEU A 214 -18.51 -24.00 6.62
CA LEU A 214 -19.67 -23.28 6.09
C LEU A 214 -20.25 -23.99 4.86
N SER A 215 -19.39 -24.44 3.95
CA SER A 215 -19.83 -25.15 2.75
C SER A 215 -20.39 -26.54 3.05
N LEU A 216 -19.88 -27.22 4.08
CA LEU A 216 -20.39 -28.53 4.49
C LEU A 216 -21.80 -28.42 5.10
N ILE A 217 -22.04 -27.38 5.90
CA ILE A 217 -23.38 -27.07 6.43
C ILE A 217 -24.32 -26.71 5.28
N ALA A 218 -23.92 -25.79 4.39
CA ALA A 218 -24.75 -25.35 3.27
C ALA A 218 -25.04 -26.51 2.29
N GLY A 219 -24.02 -27.28 1.91
CA GLY A 219 -24.15 -28.45 1.05
C GLY A 219 -25.02 -29.54 1.66
N GLY A 220 -24.91 -29.78 2.98
CA GLY A 220 -25.77 -30.72 3.69
C GLY A 220 -27.24 -30.33 3.68
N ILE A 221 -27.54 -29.04 3.86
CA ILE A 221 -28.91 -28.50 3.76
C ILE A 221 -29.43 -28.66 2.32
N VAL A 222 -28.62 -28.30 1.32
CA VAL A 222 -29.00 -28.42 -0.10
C VAL A 222 -29.33 -29.86 -0.47
N VAL A 223 -28.50 -30.82 -0.06
CA VAL A 223 -28.71 -32.24 -0.36
C VAL A 223 -29.92 -32.82 0.37
N ARG A 224 -30.20 -32.38 1.61
CA ARG A 224 -31.38 -32.82 2.38
C ARG A 224 -32.70 -32.26 1.84
N LEU A 225 -32.69 -31.04 1.31
CA LEU A 225 -33.91 -30.36 0.82
C LEU A 225 -34.10 -30.43 -0.71
N GLY A 226 -33.07 -30.83 -1.47
CA GLY A 226 -33.03 -30.76 -2.94
C GLY A 226 -33.97 -31.68 -3.73
N GLY A 227 -34.92 -32.36 -3.08
CA GLY A 227 -35.85 -33.28 -3.74
C GLY A 227 -37.02 -32.63 -4.48
N SER A 228 -37.27 -31.33 -4.26
CA SER A 228 -38.40 -30.62 -4.88
C SER A 228 -37.97 -29.67 -6.00
N PHE A 229 -38.71 -29.67 -7.12
CA PHE A 229 -38.47 -28.77 -8.26
C PHE A 229 -38.45 -27.28 -7.87
N MET A 230 -39.29 -26.87 -6.92
CA MET A 230 -39.30 -25.49 -6.38
C MET A 230 -38.01 -25.10 -5.65
N MET A 231 -37.26 -26.06 -5.11
CA MET A 231 -35.97 -25.78 -4.46
C MET A 231 -34.88 -25.41 -5.47
N ILE A 232 -34.98 -25.85 -6.73
CA ILE A 232 -33.98 -25.52 -7.77
C ILE A 232 -33.97 -24.01 -8.03
N LEU A 233 -35.15 -23.38 -8.14
CA LEU A 233 -35.27 -21.94 -8.35
C LEU A 233 -34.70 -21.15 -7.15
N ILE A 234 -34.97 -21.63 -5.93
CA ILE A 234 -34.48 -21.02 -4.70
C ILE A 234 -32.96 -21.16 -4.60
N ILE A 235 -32.38 -22.31 -4.93
CA ILE A 235 -30.94 -22.55 -4.91
C ILE A 235 -30.21 -21.67 -5.93
N LEU A 236 -30.81 -21.38 -7.08
CA LEU A 236 -30.21 -20.48 -8.07
C LEU A 236 -30.08 -19.04 -7.53
N PHE A 237 -31.09 -18.55 -6.82
CA PHE A 237 -31.06 -17.23 -6.18
C PHE A 237 -30.18 -17.20 -4.92
N VAL A 238 -30.33 -18.21 -4.06
CA VAL A 238 -29.65 -18.29 -2.76
C VAL A 238 -28.17 -18.68 -2.94
N GLY A 239 -27.82 -19.46 -3.96
CA GLY A 239 -26.45 -19.91 -4.20
C GLY A 239 -25.46 -18.77 -4.41
N GLY A 240 -25.86 -17.74 -5.17
CA GLY A 240 -25.04 -16.53 -5.34
C GLY A 240 -24.88 -15.75 -4.03
N ALA A 241 -25.95 -15.62 -3.25
CA ALA A 241 -25.92 -14.93 -1.95
C ALA A 241 -25.05 -15.67 -0.94
N VAL A 242 -25.15 -17.01 -0.88
CA VAL A 242 -24.37 -17.86 0.03
C VAL A 242 -22.89 -17.84 -0.35
N GLY A 243 -22.55 -17.96 -1.64
CA GLY A 243 -21.16 -17.87 -2.11
C GLY A 243 -20.52 -16.51 -1.77
N GLY A 244 -21.25 -15.41 -2.00
CA GLY A 244 -20.80 -14.07 -1.61
C GLY A 244 -20.70 -13.88 -0.10
N PHE A 245 -21.59 -14.50 0.68
CA PHE A 245 -21.54 -14.45 2.15
C PHE A 245 -20.32 -15.18 2.71
N ILE A 246 -20.01 -16.38 2.20
CA ILE A 246 -18.82 -17.15 2.57
C ILE A 246 -17.54 -16.36 2.27
N ALA A 247 -17.47 -15.72 1.10
CA ALA A 247 -16.33 -14.88 0.72
C ALA A 247 -16.19 -13.64 1.61
N LYS A 248 -17.29 -12.95 1.95
CA LYS A 248 -17.25 -11.79 2.87
C LYS A 248 -16.84 -12.18 4.29
N LEU A 249 -17.34 -13.31 4.78
CA LEU A 249 -17.05 -13.75 6.14
C LEU A 249 -15.59 -14.19 6.27
N SER A 250 -15.08 -14.95 5.30
CA SER A 250 -13.65 -15.30 5.25
C SER A 250 -12.76 -14.06 5.18
N MET A 251 -13.07 -13.09 4.32
CA MET A 251 -12.32 -11.83 4.24
C MET A 251 -12.30 -11.03 5.55
N ARG A 252 -13.40 -11.05 6.31
CA ARG A 252 -13.50 -10.35 7.60
C ARG A 252 -12.63 -11.01 8.68
N VAL A 253 -12.51 -12.34 8.66
CA VAL A 253 -11.69 -13.10 9.62
C VAL A 253 -10.19 -12.89 9.39
N ILE A 254 -9.73 -12.75 8.13
CA ILE A 254 -8.31 -12.57 7.79
C ILE A 254 -7.85 -11.11 7.92
N GLY A 255 -8.78 -10.17 8.10
CA GLY A 255 -8.46 -8.75 8.12
C GLY A 255 -8.07 -8.18 6.73
N GLY A 256 -8.54 -8.80 5.65
CA GLY A 256 -8.38 -8.29 4.28
C GLY A 256 -7.02 -8.53 3.61
N ARG A 257 -6.19 -9.46 4.12
CA ARG A 257 -4.93 -9.85 3.46
C ARG A 257 -5.24 -10.54 2.12
N ARG A 258 -4.67 -10.06 1.01
CA ARG A 258 -4.85 -10.63 -0.34
C ARG A 258 -3.72 -11.61 -0.63
N GLY A 259 -4.02 -12.89 -0.78
CA GLY A 259 -3.05 -13.92 -1.17
C GLY A 259 -3.34 -14.47 -2.55
N ARG A 260 -2.28 -14.79 -3.30
CA ARG A 260 -2.38 -15.29 -4.68
C ARG A 260 -3.13 -16.63 -4.78
N TYR A 261 -3.04 -17.49 -3.76
CA TYR A 261 -3.65 -18.81 -3.75
C TYR A 261 -4.96 -18.91 -2.94
N LEU A 262 -5.33 -17.87 -2.19
CA LEU A 262 -6.57 -17.80 -1.40
C LEU A 262 -7.84 -18.10 -2.21
N PRO A 263 -8.07 -17.49 -3.39
CA PRO A 263 -9.31 -17.72 -4.14
C PRO A 263 -9.44 -19.17 -4.62
N HIS A 264 -8.33 -19.80 -5.05
CA HIS A 264 -8.33 -21.19 -5.48
C HIS A 264 -8.57 -22.16 -4.30
N LEU A 265 -7.98 -21.86 -3.14
CA LEU A 265 -8.13 -22.69 -1.94
C LEU A 265 -9.59 -22.70 -1.47
N VAL A 266 -10.23 -21.54 -1.38
CA VAL A 266 -11.64 -21.46 -0.95
C VAL A 266 -12.56 -22.11 -1.97
N ALA A 267 -12.34 -21.90 -3.28
CA ALA A 267 -13.09 -22.58 -4.34
C ALA A 267 -13.00 -24.11 -4.22
N LEU A 268 -11.80 -24.65 -3.96
CA LEU A 268 -11.56 -26.07 -3.72
C LEU A 268 -12.31 -26.58 -2.48
N MET A 269 -12.21 -25.85 -1.35
CA MET A 269 -12.87 -26.22 -0.10
C MET A 269 -14.40 -26.19 -0.22
N VAL A 270 -14.96 -25.26 -0.99
CA VAL A 270 -16.41 -25.20 -1.27
C VAL A 270 -16.85 -26.44 -2.05
N VAL A 271 -16.12 -26.82 -3.10
CA VAL A 271 -16.43 -28.02 -3.87
C VAL A 271 -16.37 -29.27 -2.98
N LEU A 272 -15.30 -29.42 -2.19
CA LEU A 272 -15.16 -30.53 -1.25
C LEU A 272 -16.31 -30.58 -0.23
N GLY A 273 -16.71 -29.42 0.30
CA GLY A 273 -17.83 -29.32 1.25
C GLY A 273 -19.18 -29.73 0.66
N VAL A 274 -19.37 -29.63 -0.65
CA VAL A 274 -20.60 -30.10 -1.34
C VAL A 274 -20.51 -31.56 -1.77
N VAL A 275 -19.32 -32.02 -2.18
CA VAL A 275 -19.11 -33.41 -2.62
C VAL A 275 -19.33 -34.40 -1.47
N ILE A 276 -18.89 -34.08 -0.25
CA ILE A 276 -19.04 -34.95 0.92
C ILE A 276 -20.52 -35.29 1.22
N PRO A 277 -21.44 -34.31 1.37
CA PRO A 277 -22.86 -34.61 1.56
C PRO A 277 -23.53 -35.21 0.32
N ALA A 278 -23.00 -34.95 -0.90
CA ALA A 278 -23.51 -35.54 -2.14
C ALA A 278 -23.02 -36.99 -2.39
N LEU A 279 -21.99 -37.44 -1.67
CA LEU A 279 -21.38 -38.77 -1.79
C LEU A 279 -22.37 -39.96 -1.77
N PRO A 280 -23.38 -40.03 -0.88
CA PRO A 280 -24.35 -41.13 -0.89
C PRO A 280 -25.16 -41.20 -2.20
N TYR A 281 -25.52 -40.06 -2.80
CA TYR A 281 -26.20 -40.02 -4.09
C TYR A 281 -25.25 -40.40 -5.23
N LEU A 282 -23.97 -40.03 -5.13
CA LEU A 282 -22.93 -40.41 -6.08
C LEU A 282 -22.71 -41.93 -6.10
N LEU A 283 -22.66 -42.56 -4.92
CA LEU A 283 -22.60 -44.02 -4.78
C LEU A 283 -23.83 -44.71 -5.34
N LEU A 284 -25.04 -44.19 -5.05
CA LEU A 284 -26.29 -44.75 -5.57
C LEU A 284 -26.41 -44.64 -7.10
N ALA A 285 -25.89 -43.56 -7.68
CA ALA A 285 -25.83 -43.37 -9.13
C ALA A 285 -24.91 -44.41 -9.80
N LEU A 286 -23.79 -44.77 -9.17
CA LEU A 286 -22.84 -45.75 -9.69
C LEU A 286 -23.42 -47.17 -9.79
N VAL A 287 -24.43 -47.48 -8.97
CA VAL A 287 -25.15 -48.77 -8.94
C VAL A 287 -26.33 -48.79 -9.94
N GLY A 288 -26.50 -47.73 -10.76
CA GLY A 288 -27.51 -47.69 -11.83
C GLY A 288 -28.80 -46.95 -11.47
N GLY A 289 -28.82 -46.18 -10.38
CA GLY A 289 -29.96 -45.35 -10.01
C GLY A 289 -30.08 -44.10 -10.88
N PHE A 290 -30.93 -44.11 -11.91
CA PHE A 290 -31.20 -42.92 -12.74
C PHE A 290 -31.79 -41.74 -11.94
N SER A 291 -32.52 -42.02 -10.85
CA SER A 291 -33.01 -41.01 -9.91
C SER A 291 -31.88 -40.32 -9.14
N ALA A 292 -30.77 -41.02 -8.88
CA ALA A 292 -29.61 -40.46 -8.19
C ALA A 292 -28.82 -39.48 -9.07
N LEU A 293 -28.80 -39.69 -10.39
CA LEU A 293 -28.25 -38.73 -11.35
C LEU A 293 -28.99 -37.38 -11.27
N PHE A 294 -30.32 -37.40 -11.19
CA PHE A 294 -31.11 -36.19 -10.96
C PHE A 294 -30.85 -35.56 -9.59
N GLY A 295 -30.69 -36.38 -8.54
CA GLY A 295 -30.30 -35.91 -7.21
C GLY A 295 -28.90 -35.27 -7.15
N LEU A 296 -28.00 -35.60 -8.09
CA LEU A 296 -26.64 -35.08 -8.16
C LEU A 296 -26.53 -33.80 -9.01
N LEU A 297 -27.50 -33.57 -9.89
CA LEU A 297 -27.56 -32.39 -10.76
C LEU A 297 -27.68 -31.09 -9.94
N VAL A 298 -28.53 -31.09 -8.90
CA VAL A 298 -28.74 -29.94 -8.01
C VAL A 298 -27.46 -29.56 -7.22
N PRO A 299 -26.82 -30.45 -6.45
CA PRO A 299 -25.58 -30.12 -5.75
C PRO A 299 -24.44 -29.80 -6.72
N GLY A 300 -24.43 -30.39 -7.93
CA GLY A 300 -23.48 -30.04 -8.99
C GLY A 300 -23.61 -28.59 -9.47
N ILE A 301 -24.84 -28.16 -9.80
CA ILE A 301 -25.11 -26.76 -10.18
C ILE A 301 -24.77 -25.82 -9.02
N TYR A 302 -25.17 -26.16 -7.79
CA TYR A 302 -24.86 -25.36 -6.62
C TYR A 302 -23.35 -25.21 -6.40
N ALA A 303 -22.59 -26.30 -6.48
CA ALA A 303 -21.13 -26.26 -6.36
C ALA A 303 -20.50 -25.37 -7.43
N PHE A 304 -20.99 -25.43 -8.67
CA PHE A 304 -20.50 -24.61 -9.77
C PHE A 304 -20.77 -23.11 -9.54
N ILE A 305 -22.01 -22.76 -9.17
CA ILE A 305 -22.41 -21.37 -8.91
C ILE A 305 -21.69 -20.80 -7.68
N ALA A 306 -21.70 -21.54 -6.56
CA ALA A 306 -21.11 -21.09 -5.31
C ALA A 306 -19.59 -20.95 -5.41
N SER A 307 -18.92 -21.90 -6.07
CA SER A 307 -17.46 -21.85 -6.26
C SER A 307 -17.05 -20.71 -7.21
N SER A 308 -17.82 -20.49 -8.29
CA SER A 308 -17.59 -19.36 -9.21
C SER A 308 -17.82 -18.00 -8.53
N ALA A 309 -18.90 -17.87 -7.74
CA ALA A 309 -19.20 -16.64 -7.00
C ALA A 309 -18.14 -16.35 -5.92
N ALA A 310 -17.70 -17.37 -5.18
CA ALA A 310 -16.63 -17.25 -4.21
C ALA A 310 -15.32 -16.81 -4.88
N TYR A 311 -14.95 -17.44 -5.99
CA TYR A 311 -13.75 -17.10 -6.75
C TYR A 311 -13.75 -15.64 -7.24
N TYR A 312 -14.87 -15.18 -7.80
CA TYR A 312 -14.97 -13.79 -8.28
C TYR A 312 -14.88 -12.77 -7.16
N TRP A 313 -15.45 -13.06 -5.99
CA TRP A 313 -15.44 -12.14 -4.85
C TRP A 313 -14.08 -11.99 -4.17
N MET A 314 -13.19 -12.99 -4.27
CA MET A 314 -11.86 -12.96 -3.68
C MET A 314 -10.76 -12.47 -4.65
N ARG A 315 -11.06 -12.38 -5.95
CA ARG A 315 -10.15 -11.84 -6.95
C ARG A 315 -10.12 -10.32 -6.90
#